data_AF-A0A1D2QNL6-F1
#
_entry.id   AF-A0A1D2QNL6-F1
#
_cell.length_a   1.000
_cell.length_b   1.000
_cell.length_c   1.000
_cell.angle_alpha   90.00
_cell.angle_beta   90.00
_cell.angle_gamma   90.00
#
_symmetry.space_group_name_H-M   'P 1'
#
loop_
_entity.id
_entity.type
_entity.pdbx_description
1 polymer ?
#
loop_
_entity_poly.entity_id
_entity_poly.type
_entity_poly.pdbx_seq_one_letter_code
_entity_poly.pdbx_strand_id
1 'polypeptide(L)'
;MQNQYVGTWIKGFYRVADYAIKADMIDDKVEAKLKVLAFWDKHGLEAALDYSQKSRRTLYHWKKRYRESGVQGLRGQSTAPHTRRKRCWSSLIIKQLRHWRSERPNLGKEQLHVLLKPWCAERQLACPSESAIGRLIKEAPDKMRVSPLGANRKPISEAKYHGVPRVIKRAVWVNVLA
;
A
#
# COMPACT_ATOMS: atom_id res chain seq x y z
N MET A 1 19.24 2.88 -4.88
CA MET A 1 18.90 3.06 -3.45
C MET A 1 20.18 3.37 -2.71
N GLN A 2 20.29 4.52 -2.04
CA GLN A 2 21.44 4.79 -1.17
C GLN A 2 21.17 4.14 0.18
N ASN A 3 21.99 3.17 0.59
CA ASN A 3 21.95 2.63 1.95
C ASN A 3 22.43 3.73 2.90
N GLN A 4 21.56 4.18 3.80
CA GLN A 4 21.95 5.06 4.88
C GLN A 4 22.42 4.22 6.07
N TYR A 5 23.70 4.34 6.41
CA TYR A 5 24.31 3.67 7.56
C TYR A 5 24.04 4.47 8.84
N VAL A 6 22.87 4.28 9.42
CA VAL A 6 22.50 4.89 10.70
C VAL A 6 23.04 4.03 11.86
N GLY A 7 23.76 4.64 12.81
CA GLY A 7 24.13 3.99 14.08
C GLY A 7 25.27 2.98 14.00
N THR A 8 26.00 2.89 12.88
CA THR A 8 27.17 2.00 12.70
C THR A 8 28.27 2.18 13.73
N TRP A 9 28.45 3.40 14.25
CA TRP A 9 29.47 3.74 15.25
C TRP A 9 29.14 3.26 16.66
N ILE A 10 27.90 2.83 16.92
CA ILE A 10 27.46 2.30 18.21
C ILE A 10 27.55 0.76 18.14
N LYS A 11 28.50 0.19 18.89
CA LYS A 11 28.68 -1.27 18.95
C LYS A 11 27.38 -1.95 19.39
N GLY A 12 26.90 -2.89 18.59
CA GLY A 12 25.69 -3.65 18.88
C GLY A 12 24.37 -2.95 18.53
N PHE A 13 24.38 -1.75 17.94
CA PHE A 13 23.17 -1.02 17.55
C PHE A 13 22.23 -1.84 16.67
N TYR A 14 22.75 -2.47 15.61
CA TYR A 14 21.95 -3.32 14.72
C TYR A 14 21.33 -4.50 15.45
N ARG A 15 22.03 -5.07 16.44
CA ARG A 15 21.50 -6.18 17.23
C ARG A 15 20.31 -5.73 18.09
N VAL A 16 20.41 -4.55 18.72
CA VAL A 16 19.30 -3.96 19.48
C VAL A 16 18.14 -3.58 18.56
N ALA A 17 18.42 -3.01 17.39
CA ALA A 17 17.41 -2.68 16.39
C ALA A 17 16.67 -3.94 15.90
N ASP A 18 17.39 -5.02 15.63
CA ASP A 18 16.80 -6.31 15.27
C ASP A 18 15.91 -6.87 16.38
N TYR A 19 16.33 -6.75 17.66
CA TYR A 19 15.48 -7.14 18.78
C TYR A 19 14.24 -6.26 18.90
N ALA A 20 14.37 -4.95 18.72
CA ALA A 20 13.26 -4.02 18.76
C ALA A 20 12.23 -4.32 17.65
N ILE A 21 12.72 -4.58 16.43
CA ILE A 21 11.87 -5.01 15.30
C ILE A 21 11.16 -6.32 15.67
N LYS A 22 11.87 -7.32 16.20
CA LYS A 22 11.27 -8.60 16.63
C LYS A 22 10.26 -8.44 17.75
N ALA A 23 10.47 -7.51 18.69
CA ALA A 23 9.54 -7.22 19.76
C ALA A 23 8.26 -6.54 19.23
N ASP A 24 8.39 -5.55 18.35
CA ASP A 24 7.26 -4.89 17.67
C ASP A 24 6.46 -5.88 16.79
N MET A 25 7.10 -6.97 16.34
CA MET A 25 6.44 -8.01 15.57
C MET A 25 5.44 -8.85 16.40
N ILE A 26 5.62 -8.92 17.72
CA ILE A 26 4.78 -9.69 18.64
C ILE A 26 3.56 -8.85 19.02
N ASP A 27 2.48 -9.09 18.29
CA ASP A 27 1.13 -8.60 18.62
C ASP A 27 0.44 -9.61 19.56
N ASP A 28 -0.50 -9.16 20.40
CA ASP A 28 -1.24 -10.02 21.33
C ASP A 28 -1.89 -11.21 20.61
N LYS A 29 -2.37 -10.96 19.39
CA LYS A 29 -2.97 -11.98 18.52
C LYS A 29 -1.96 -13.00 18.02
N VAL A 30 -0.70 -12.60 17.81
CA VAL A 30 0.38 -13.48 17.39
C VAL A 30 0.82 -14.34 18.57
N GLU A 31 0.95 -13.75 19.75
CA GLU A 31 1.29 -14.48 20.97
C GLU A 31 0.23 -15.55 21.29
N ALA A 32 -1.06 -15.22 21.21
CA ALA A 32 -2.15 -16.18 21.39
C ALA A 32 -2.06 -17.37 20.41
N LYS A 33 -1.73 -17.11 19.13
CA LYS A 33 -1.53 -18.16 18.12
C LYS A 33 -0.31 -19.03 18.43
N LEU A 34 0.79 -18.43 18.89
CA LEU A 34 1.99 -19.16 19.30
C LEU A 34 1.70 -20.08 20.49
N LYS A 35 0.96 -19.61 21.49
CA LYS A 35 0.51 -20.43 22.63
C LYS A 35 -0.31 -21.64 22.16
N VAL A 36 -1.24 -21.44 21.25
CA VAL A 36 -2.04 -22.54 20.67
C VAL A 36 -1.17 -23.55 19.91
N LEU A 37 -0.20 -23.08 19.11
CA LEU A 37 0.70 -23.97 18.38
C LEU A 37 1.63 -24.76 19.32
N ALA A 38 2.16 -24.10 20.35
CA ALA A 38 2.98 -24.75 21.37
C ALA A 38 2.17 -25.77 22.18
N PHE A 39 0.90 -25.48 22.47
CA PHE A 39 -0.02 -26.42 23.12
C PHE A 39 -0.29 -27.63 22.22
N TRP A 40 -0.52 -27.42 20.93
CA TRP A 40 -0.71 -28.50 19.95
C TRP A 40 0.52 -29.40 19.88
N ASP A 41 1.73 -28.84 19.82
CA ASP A 41 2.95 -29.64 19.74
C ASP A 41 3.17 -30.52 21.00
N LYS A 42 2.60 -30.14 22.15
CA LYS A 42 2.67 -30.91 23.41
C LYS A 42 1.57 -31.94 23.57
N HIS A 43 0.31 -31.59 23.25
CA HIS A 43 -0.88 -32.37 23.62
C HIS A 43 -1.60 -33.04 22.44
N GLY A 44 -1.18 -32.77 21.20
CA GLY A 44 -1.82 -33.32 20.02
C GLY A 44 -3.01 -32.49 19.52
N LEU A 45 -3.62 -32.94 18.43
CA LEU A 45 -4.57 -32.14 17.65
C LEU A 45 -5.92 -31.95 18.35
N GLU A 46 -6.48 -33.00 18.93
CA GLU A 46 -7.82 -32.97 19.53
C GLU A 46 -7.87 -31.99 20.70
N ALA A 47 -6.92 -32.10 21.63
CA ALA A 47 -6.77 -31.15 22.72
C ALA A 47 -6.59 -29.70 22.22
N ALA A 48 -5.85 -29.48 21.13
CA ALA A 48 -5.64 -28.15 20.57
C ALA A 48 -6.91 -27.56 19.94
N LEU A 49 -7.79 -28.38 19.38
CA LEU A 49 -9.09 -27.96 18.86
C LEU A 49 -9.97 -27.46 20.02
N ASP A 50 -10.02 -28.23 21.10
CA ASP A 50 -10.83 -27.90 22.28
C ASP A 50 -10.31 -26.64 22.98
N TYR A 51 -8.98 -26.54 23.14
CA TYR A 51 -8.33 -25.37 23.76
C TYR A 51 -8.52 -24.08 22.95
N SER A 52 -8.34 -24.15 21.62
CA SER A 52 -8.35 -22.96 20.77
C SER A 52 -9.74 -22.55 20.29
N GLN A 53 -10.72 -23.46 20.35
CA GLN A 53 -12.06 -23.30 19.77
C GLN A 53 -12.01 -22.88 18.28
N LYS A 54 -10.94 -23.26 17.56
CA LYS A 54 -10.79 -23.00 16.13
C LYS A 54 -10.92 -24.29 15.34
N SER A 55 -11.37 -24.17 14.10
CA SER A 55 -11.47 -25.32 13.21
C SER A 55 -10.09 -25.91 12.91
N ARG A 56 -10.04 -27.23 12.70
CA ARG A 56 -8.84 -27.96 12.26
C ARG A 56 -8.14 -27.26 11.10
N ARG A 57 -8.89 -26.85 10.08
CA ARG A 57 -8.35 -26.13 8.90
C ARG A 57 -7.56 -24.88 9.31
N THR A 58 -8.04 -24.14 10.30
CA THR A 58 -7.40 -22.91 10.79
C THR A 58 -6.05 -23.21 11.46
N LEU A 59 -6.00 -24.21 12.33
CA LEU A 59 -4.77 -24.60 13.02
C LEU A 59 -3.70 -25.09 12.03
N TYR A 60 -4.08 -25.97 11.10
CA TYR A 60 -3.16 -26.42 10.04
C TYR A 60 -2.67 -25.26 9.17
N HIS A 61 -3.55 -24.32 8.82
CA HIS A 61 -3.18 -23.13 8.08
C HIS A 61 -2.18 -22.24 8.85
N TRP A 62 -2.37 -22.04 10.16
CA TRP A 62 -1.41 -21.33 11.01
C TRP A 62 -0.08 -22.04 11.10
N LYS A 63 -0.07 -23.36 11.31
CA LYS A 63 1.16 -24.17 11.37
C LYS A 63 1.93 -24.13 10.06
N LYS A 64 1.23 -24.19 8.91
CA LYS A 64 1.83 -24.00 7.59
C LYS A 64 2.48 -22.62 7.46
N ARG A 65 1.75 -21.54 7.76
CA ARG A 65 2.29 -20.17 7.67
C ARG A 65 3.48 -19.94 8.60
N TYR A 66 3.44 -20.52 9.80
CA TYR A 66 4.55 -20.47 10.75
C TYR A 66 5.80 -21.19 10.22
N ARG A 67 5.64 -22.37 9.58
CA ARG A 67 6.77 -23.06 8.93
C ARG A 67 7.37 -22.27 7.78
N GLU A 68 6.55 -21.57 7.00
CA GLU A 68 7.01 -20.82 5.82
C GLU A 68 7.69 -19.49 6.17
N SER A 69 7.24 -18.80 7.22
CA SER A 69 7.64 -17.41 7.49
C SER A 69 7.82 -17.08 8.98
N GLY A 70 7.84 -18.09 9.84
CA GLY A 70 7.99 -17.92 11.29
C GLY A 70 6.86 -17.09 11.90
N VAL A 71 7.24 -16.25 12.87
CA VAL A 71 6.31 -15.37 13.62
C VAL A 71 5.57 -14.39 12.68
N GLN A 72 6.20 -13.94 11.59
CA GLN A 72 5.56 -13.07 10.58
C GLN A 72 4.35 -13.73 9.93
N GLY A 73 4.43 -15.04 9.73
CA GLY A 73 3.34 -15.84 9.16
C GLY A 73 2.10 -15.88 10.02
N LEU A 74 2.19 -15.62 11.31
CA LEU A 74 1.03 -15.64 12.20
C LEU A 74 0.32 -14.28 12.26
N ARG A 75 0.94 -13.21 11.77
CA ARG A 75 0.33 -11.88 11.73
C ARG A 75 -0.88 -11.88 10.79
N GLY A 76 -1.89 -11.11 11.17
CA GLY A 76 -3.06 -10.84 10.33
C GLY A 76 -2.63 -10.21 9.02
N GLN A 77 -3.02 -10.80 7.90
CA GLN A 77 -2.85 -10.17 6.60
C GLN A 77 -4.04 -9.26 6.31
N SER A 78 -3.85 -8.28 5.44
CA SER A 78 -4.95 -7.45 4.97
C SER A 78 -6.02 -8.34 4.34
N THR A 79 -7.25 -8.20 4.81
CA THR A 79 -8.45 -8.81 4.20
C THR A 79 -8.99 -7.98 3.05
N ALA A 80 -8.33 -6.87 2.72
CA ALA A 80 -8.76 -6.02 1.63
C ALA A 80 -8.58 -6.74 0.29
N PRO A 81 -9.48 -6.53 -0.68
CA PRO A 81 -9.40 -7.16 -1.99
C PRO A 81 -8.11 -6.74 -2.70
N HIS A 82 -7.45 -7.69 -3.37
CA HIS A 82 -6.23 -7.46 -4.15
C HIS A 82 -6.46 -6.43 -5.27
N THR A 83 -7.64 -6.44 -5.87
CA THR A 83 -8.04 -5.48 -6.90
C THR A 83 -9.16 -4.62 -6.35
N ARG A 84 -8.81 -3.41 -5.90
CA ARG A 84 -9.81 -2.39 -5.57
C ARG A 84 -10.26 -1.70 -6.86
N ARG A 85 -11.57 -1.51 -7.02
CA ARG A 85 -12.13 -0.71 -8.12
C ARG A 85 -11.49 0.68 -8.09
N LYS A 86 -10.90 1.09 -9.21
CA LYS A 86 -10.42 2.46 -9.40
C LYS A 86 -11.57 3.31 -9.95
N ARG A 87 -11.64 4.57 -9.53
CA ARG A 87 -12.56 5.53 -10.13
C ARG A 87 -12.02 5.89 -11.51
N CYS A 88 -12.85 5.74 -12.53
CA CYS A 88 -12.50 6.12 -13.89
C CYS A 88 -13.32 7.37 -14.23
N TRP A 89 -12.66 8.51 -14.38
CA TRP A 89 -13.25 9.74 -14.91
C TRP A 89 -12.60 10.06 -16.26
N SER A 90 -13.31 10.79 -17.11
CA SER A 90 -12.78 11.22 -18.41
C SER A 90 -11.47 11.98 -18.23
N SER A 91 -10.47 11.64 -19.04
CA SER A 91 -9.16 12.30 -19.03
C SER A 91 -9.27 13.79 -19.34
N LEU A 92 -10.29 14.20 -20.12
CA LEU A 92 -10.58 15.60 -20.43
C LEU A 92 -10.93 16.41 -19.18
N ILE A 93 -11.75 15.84 -18.29
CA ILE A 93 -12.14 16.49 -17.03
C ILE A 93 -10.92 16.70 -16.14
N ILE A 94 -10.06 15.67 -16.04
CA ILE A 94 -8.84 15.73 -15.22
C ILE A 94 -7.87 16.79 -15.77
N LYS A 95 -7.70 16.85 -17.09
CA LYS A 95 -6.87 17.86 -17.76
C LYS A 95 -7.42 19.27 -17.53
N GLN A 96 -8.73 19.46 -17.66
CA GLN A 96 -9.37 20.75 -17.43
C GLN A 96 -9.21 21.23 -15.98
N LEU A 97 -9.44 20.34 -15.00
CA LEU A 97 -9.22 20.65 -13.59
C LEU A 97 -7.76 21.04 -13.31
N ARG A 98 -6.80 20.34 -13.92
CA ARG A 98 -5.37 20.66 -13.79
C ARG A 98 -5.04 22.02 -14.40
N HIS A 99 -5.61 22.34 -15.56
CA HIS A 99 -5.42 23.61 -16.24
C HIS A 99 -5.92 24.78 -15.38
N TRP A 100 -7.19 24.75 -14.92
CA TRP A 100 -7.73 25.81 -14.07
C TRP A 100 -7.00 25.97 -12.74
N ARG A 101 -6.51 24.87 -12.14
CA ARG A 101 -5.70 24.95 -10.91
C ARG A 101 -4.28 25.46 -11.14
N SER A 102 -3.76 25.37 -12.36
CA SER A 102 -2.46 25.94 -12.73
C SER A 102 -2.59 27.44 -13.00
N GLU A 103 -3.66 27.85 -13.69
CA GLU A 103 -3.96 29.27 -13.92
C GLU A 103 -4.38 30.00 -12.64
N ARG A 104 -5.15 29.34 -11.77
CA ARG A 104 -5.74 29.93 -10.56
C ARG A 104 -5.52 29.01 -9.35
N PRO A 105 -4.36 29.13 -8.65
CA PRO A 105 -3.97 28.20 -7.58
C PRO A 105 -4.96 28.10 -6.41
N ASN A 106 -5.69 29.18 -6.13
CA ASN A 106 -6.58 29.30 -4.96
C ASN A 106 -8.00 28.75 -5.19
N LEU A 107 -8.29 28.14 -6.36
CA LEU A 107 -9.61 27.56 -6.62
C LEU A 107 -9.90 26.36 -5.71
N GLY A 108 -10.98 26.49 -4.94
CA GLY A 108 -11.56 25.42 -4.14
C GLY A 108 -12.35 24.41 -4.98
N LYS A 109 -12.67 23.26 -4.38
CA LYS A 109 -13.49 22.20 -5.02
C LYS A 109 -14.89 22.68 -5.40
N GLU A 110 -15.50 23.55 -4.59
CA GLU A 110 -16.83 24.14 -4.80
C GLU A 110 -16.82 25.05 -6.02
N GLN A 111 -15.84 25.97 -6.09
CA GLN A 111 -15.67 26.86 -7.23
C GLN A 111 -15.36 26.09 -8.53
N LEU A 112 -14.52 25.05 -8.45
CA LEU A 112 -14.25 24.18 -9.59
C LEU A 112 -15.51 23.46 -10.07
N HIS A 113 -16.42 23.07 -9.17
CA HIS A 113 -17.67 22.44 -9.56
C HIS A 113 -18.56 23.40 -10.37
N VAL A 114 -18.73 24.63 -9.89
CA VAL A 114 -19.53 25.67 -10.55
C VAL A 114 -19.02 25.92 -11.96
N LEU A 115 -17.70 26.02 -12.14
CA LEU A 115 -17.07 26.21 -13.46
C LEU A 115 -17.17 24.97 -14.36
N LEU A 116 -17.06 23.78 -13.78
CA LEU A 116 -17.05 22.52 -14.54
C LEU A 116 -18.44 22.14 -15.05
N LYS A 117 -19.51 22.52 -14.35
CA LYS A 117 -20.89 22.17 -14.69
C LYS A 117 -21.29 22.62 -16.12
N PRO A 118 -21.14 23.90 -16.53
CA PRO A 118 -21.44 24.32 -17.90
C PRO A 118 -20.49 23.67 -18.92
N TRP A 119 -19.19 23.58 -18.61
CA TRP A 119 -18.18 23.00 -19.50
C TRP A 119 -18.43 21.52 -19.82
N CYS A 120 -18.90 20.75 -18.83
CA CYS A 120 -19.30 19.36 -18.99
C CYS A 120 -20.60 19.23 -19.80
N ALA A 121 -21.56 20.13 -19.60
CA ALA A 121 -22.82 20.13 -20.34
C ALA A 121 -22.59 20.37 -21.85
N GLU A 122 -21.74 21.33 -22.21
CA GLU A 122 -21.34 21.60 -23.60
C GLU A 122 -20.72 20.38 -24.29
N ARG A 123 -19.98 19.56 -23.53
CA ARG A 123 -19.23 18.39 -24.04
C ARG A 123 -19.95 17.07 -23.82
N GLN A 124 -21.18 17.10 -23.32
CA GLN A 124 -21.99 15.91 -23.01
C GLN A 124 -21.26 14.90 -22.11
N LEU A 125 -20.46 15.41 -21.16
CA LEU A 125 -19.70 14.61 -20.19
C LEU A 125 -20.43 14.57 -18.85
N ALA A 126 -20.37 13.43 -18.17
CA ALA A 126 -20.83 13.32 -16.78
C ALA A 126 -20.00 14.26 -15.88
N CYS A 127 -20.66 15.20 -15.21
CA CYS A 127 -19.99 16.13 -14.29
C CYS A 127 -19.72 15.45 -12.94
N PRO A 128 -18.48 15.45 -12.42
CA PRO A 128 -18.20 15.00 -11.08
C PRO A 128 -18.84 15.93 -10.03
N SER A 129 -19.30 15.36 -8.92
CA SER A 129 -19.72 16.13 -7.75
C SER A 129 -18.53 16.77 -7.04
N GLU A 130 -18.77 17.74 -6.16
CA GLU A 130 -17.71 18.42 -5.38
C GLU A 130 -16.81 17.44 -4.62
N SER A 131 -17.41 16.39 -4.04
CA SER A 131 -16.67 15.34 -3.33
C SER A 131 -15.83 14.50 -4.29
N ALA A 132 -16.31 14.25 -5.52
CA ALA A 132 -15.56 13.55 -6.55
C ALA A 132 -14.38 14.40 -7.04
N ILE A 133 -14.57 15.70 -7.23
CA ILE A 133 -13.49 16.65 -7.56
C ILE A 133 -12.43 16.66 -6.44
N GLY A 134 -12.85 16.73 -5.18
CA GLY A 134 -11.92 16.67 -4.04
C GLY A 134 -11.11 15.36 -3.98
N ARG A 135 -11.74 14.22 -4.30
CA ARG A 135 -11.06 12.92 -4.39
C ARG A 135 -10.08 12.87 -5.56
N LEU A 136 -10.48 13.37 -6.74
CA LEU A 136 -9.61 13.49 -7.92
C LEU A 136 -8.35 14.31 -7.62
N ILE A 137 -8.51 15.45 -6.93
CA ILE A 137 -7.39 16.29 -6.49
C ILE A 137 -6.49 15.54 -5.51
N LYS A 138 -7.06 14.83 -4.53
CA LYS A 138 -6.30 14.09 -3.51
C LYS A 138 -5.53 12.89 -4.09
N GLU A 139 -6.10 12.22 -5.10
CA GLU A 139 -5.49 11.07 -5.76
C GLU A 139 -4.38 11.46 -6.75
N ALA A 140 -4.35 12.71 -7.23
CA ALA A 140 -3.30 13.20 -8.11
C ALA A 140 -1.94 13.29 -7.38
N PRO A 141 -0.82 12.88 -8.00
CA PRO A 141 0.50 12.82 -7.35
C PRO A 141 1.02 14.20 -6.90
N ASP A 142 0.67 15.24 -7.66
CA ASP A 142 1.00 16.65 -7.43
C ASP A 142 -0.10 17.41 -6.69
N LYS A 143 -1.17 16.72 -6.27
CA LYS A 143 -2.40 17.31 -5.70
C LYS A 143 -2.99 18.43 -6.58
N MET A 144 -2.67 18.42 -7.88
CA MET A 144 -2.99 19.49 -8.84
C MET A 144 -2.66 20.90 -8.31
N ARG A 145 -1.59 21.05 -7.53
CA ARG A 145 -1.11 22.34 -7.02
C ARG A 145 0.25 22.63 -7.62
N VAL A 146 0.41 23.84 -8.14
CA VAL A 146 1.73 24.39 -8.39
C VAL A 146 2.24 24.86 -7.03
N SER A 147 3.12 24.09 -6.39
CA SER A 147 3.93 24.64 -5.31
C SER A 147 4.91 25.62 -5.97
N PRO A 148 5.17 26.82 -5.40
CA PRO A 148 6.25 27.65 -5.91
C PRO A 148 7.52 26.78 -5.91
N LEU A 149 8.05 26.52 -7.10
CA LEU A 149 9.29 25.79 -7.24
C LEU A 149 10.35 26.72 -6.65
N GLY A 150 10.91 26.36 -5.49
CA GLY A 150 12.16 26.99 -5.04
C GLY A 150 13.17 26.86 -6.19
N ALA A 151 13.87 27.94 -6.51
CA ALA A 151 14.62 28.18 -7.75
C ALA A 151 15.59 27.06 -8.21
N ASN A 152 15.85 26.05 -7.37
CA ASN A 152 16.81 24.96 -7.60
C ASN A 152 16.21 23.57 -7.90
N ARG A 153 14.89 23.42 -8.15
CA ARG A 153 14.33 22.11 -8.56
C ARG A 153 14.27 21.98 -10.09
N LYS A 154 14.90 20.92 -10.63
CA LYS A 154 14.79 20.54 -12.04
C LYS A 154 13.30 20.29 -12.39
N PRO A 155 12.82 20.75 -13.56
CA PRO A 155 11.45 20.51 -13.98
C PRO A 155 11.14 19.02 -14.00
N ILE A 156 9.94 18.65 -13.58
CA ILE A 156 9.46 17.27 -13.63
C ILE A 156 9.34 16.93 -15.12
N SER A 157 10.30 16.17 -15.66
CA SER A 157 10.24 15.69 -17.04
C SER A 157 8.96 14.87 -17.25
N GLU A 158 8.20 15.19 -18.30
CA GLU A 158 6.95 14.51 -18.73
C GLU A 158 7.08 12.99 -18.93
N ALA A 159 8.31 12.47 -18.95
CA ALA A 159 8.67 11.07 -19.19
C ALA A 159 8.18 10.04 -18.15
N LYS A 160 7.45 10.40 -17.08
CA LYS A 160 6.94 9.43 -16.10
C LYS A 160 5.57 8.81 -16.45
N TYR A 161 4.95 9.18 -17.56
CA TYR A 161 3.58 8.75 -17.90
C TYR A 161 3.48 7.53 -18.84
N HIS A 162 4.58 6.91 -19.25
CA HIS A 162 4.54 5.68 -20.04
C HIS A 162 5.34 4.56 -19.37
N GLY A 163 4.63 3.51 -18.93
CA GLY A 163 5.21 2.18 -18.66
C GLY A 163 5.84 1.97 -17.30
N VAL A 164 5.03 1.63 -16.29
CA VAL A 164 5.51 0.70 -15.25
C VAL A 164 5.12 -0.71 -15.69
N PRO A 165 6.02 -1.49 -16.33
CA PRO A 165 5.72 -2.88 -16.62
C PRO A 165 5.60 -3.63 -15.29
N ARG A 166 4.39 -4.14 -15.03
CA ARG A 166 4.11 -5.07 -13.94
C ARG A 166 4.63 -6.46 -14.36
N VAL A 167 5.94 -6.67 -14.29
CA VAL A 167 6.55 -7.99 -14.54
C VAL A 167 7.04 -8.58 -13.24
N ILE A 168 6.41 -9.70 -12.89
CA ILE A 168 6.80 -10.67 -11.88
C ILE A 168 8.17 -11.23 -12.29
N LYS A 169 9.23 -10.91 -11.55
CA LYS A 169 10.49 -11.67 -11.62
C LYS A 169 10.35 -12.91 -10.74
N ARG A 170 10.17 -14.07 -11.37
CA ARG A 170 10.67 -15.35 -10.86
C ARG A 170 11.54 -15.95 -11.96
N ALA A 171 12.82 -15.58 -11.93
CA ALA A 171 13.87 -16.39 -12.53
C ALA A 171 14.35 -17.34 -11.44
N VAL A 172 14.14 -18.64 -11.64
CA VAL A 172 14.91 -19.70 -10.99
C VAL A 172 15.76 -20.29 -12.10
N TRP A 173 17.07 -20.16 -11.96
CA TRP A 173 18.09 -20.82 -12.77
C TRP A 173 18.59 -22.03 -12.01
N VAL A 174 18.34 -23.24 -12.53
CA VAL A 174 19.03 -24.54 -12.32
C VAL A 174 18.48 -25.42 -13.46
N ASN A 175 19.18 -26.02 -14.43
CA ASN A 175 20.49 -26.68 -14.47
C ASN A 175 21.07 -26.66 -15.90
N VAL A 176 22.40 -26.65 -15.97
CA VAL A 176 23.23 -26.96 -17.15
C VAL A 176 23.34 -28.49 -17.27
N LEU A 177 23.07 -29.03 -18.46
CA LEU A 177 23.48 -30.37 -18.88
C LEU A 177 24.16 -30.24 -20.25
N ALA A 178 25.47 -30.38 -20.25
CA ALA A 178 26.31 -30.93 -21.31
C ALA A 178 27.65 -31.32 -20.68
#